data_AF-A0A3B6RPR7-F1
#
_entry.id   AF-A0A3B6RPR7-F1
#
_cell.length_a   1.000
_cell.length_b   1.000
_cell.length_c   1.000
_cell.angle_alpha   90.00
_cell.angle_beta   90.00
_cell.angle_gamma   90.00
#
_symmetry.space_group_name_H-M   'P 1'
#
loop_
_entity.id
_entity.type
_entity.pdbx_description
1 polymer ?
#
loop_
_entity_poly.entity_id
_entity_poly.type
_entity_poly.pdbx_seq_one_letter_code
_entity_poly.pdbx_strand_id
1 'polypeptide(L)'
;MATATALRHAATRLGGGAWAKLLPRRLVHGGARPAAADGKARALNLIKQKREELFDLIADTERRYDTRLTKEGFQNARMLQQLAVQIEPRPNDPLWRSKRFSKLTNDFLGWAGACVAGYMLTKEWLRSDKEAAQEKMADSACVVSNN
;
A
#
# COMPACT_ATOMS: atom_id res chain seq x y z
N MET A 1 -25.55 67.69 7.07
CA MET A 1 -26.05 66.43 7.67
C MET A 1 -24.92 65.41 7.65
N ALA A 2 -24.45 65.04 8.84
CA ALA A 2 -23.65 63.83 9.13
C ALA A 2 -24.50 62.58 8.75
N THR A 3 -24.05 61.34 8.55
CA THR A 3 -22.91 60.51 8.96
C THR A 3 -23.18 59.14 8.33
N ALA A 4 -22.23 58.46 7.66
CA ALA A 4 -22.19 56.98 7.54
C ALA A 4 -21.05 56.43 6.64
N THR A 5 -20.16 57.25 6.06
CA THR A 5 -19.04 56.76 5.23
C THR A 5 -17.79 56.41 6.03
N ALA A 6 -17.94 55.97 7.28
CA ALA A 6 -16.82 55.72 8.18
C ALA A 6 -16.93 54.37 8.89
N LEU A 7 -16.88 53.24 8.17
CA LEU A 7 -16.53 51.94 8.78
C LEU A 7 -16.33 50.77 7.80
N ARG A 8 -15.78 50.98 6.59
CA ARG A 8 -15.34 49.86 5.73
C ARG A 8 -13.90 49.94 5.21
N HIS A 9 -13.14 50.97 5.60
CA HIS A 9 -11.79 51.19 5.07
C HIS A 9 -10.62 50.88 6.02
N ALA A 10 -10.84 50.09 7.09
CA ALA A 10 -9.79 49.78 8.07
C ALA A 10 -9.67 48.28 8.39
N ALA A 11 -9.65 47.43 7.36
CA ALA A 11 -9.34 45.99 7.52
C ALA A 11 -8.27 45.49 6.53
N THR A 12 -7.37 46.37 6.06
CA THR A 12 -6.28 46.02 5.12
C THR A 12 -4.88 46.16 5.71
N ARG A 13 -4.73 46.31 7.02
CA ARG A 13 -3.40 46.38 7.64
C ARG A 13 -3.38 45.70 8.99
N LEU A 14 -3.06 44.42 9.00
CA LEU A 14 -2.20 43.77 10.00
C LEU A 14 -2.10 42.27 9.66
N GLY A 15 -0.90 41.83 9.27
CA GLY A 15 -0.51 40.42 9.51
C GLY A 15 -0.42 39.43 8.34
N GLY A 16 -0.11 39.85 7.10
CA GLY A 16 0.00 38.89 5.98
C GLY A 16 1.30 38.92 5.14
N GLY A 17 2.23 39.82 5.44
CA GLY A 17 3.31 40.19 4.51
C GLY A 17 4.48 39.20 4.36
N ALA A 18 4.58 38.17 5.21
CA ALA A 18 5.72 37.23 5.18
C ALA A 18 5.35 35.79 4.78
N TRP A 19 4.08 35.41 4.85
CA TRP A 19 3.63 34.04 4.51
C TRP A 19 3.13 33.90 3.07
N ALA A 20 2.95 35.00 2.35
CA ALA A 20 2.49 35.01 0.96
C ALA A 20 3.50 34.44 -0.06
N LYS A 21 4.76 34.19 0.35
CA LYS A 21 5.79 33.53 -0.49
C LYS A 21 5.84 32.00 -0.35
N LEU A 22 5.08 31.42 0.59
CA LEU A 22 5.12 29.98 0.89
C LEU A 22 3.81 29.24 0.61
N LEU A 23 2.78 29.92 0.14
CA LEU A 23 1.54 29.28 -0.30
C LEU A 23 1.50 29.26 -1.83
N PRO A 24 1.33 28.10 -2.48
CA PRO A 24 1.13 28.05 -3.92
C PRO A 24 -0.07 28.93 -4.24
N ARG A 25 0.18 29.91 -5.10
CA ARG A 25 -0.76 30.88 -5.64
C ARG A 25 -1.97 30.12 -6.20
N ARG A 26 -2.98 29.88 -5.36
CA ARG A 26 -4.25 29.28 -5.75
C ARG A 26 -4.97 30.35 -6.58
N LEU A 27 -4.67 30.34 -7.88
CA LEU A 27 -5.46 31.02 -8.89
C LEU A 27 -6.90 30.54 -8.73
N VAL A 28 -7.73 31.48 -8.26
CA VAL A 28 -9.19 31.44 -8.30
C VAL A 28 -9.60 30.92 -9.68
N HIS A 29 -9.97 29.65 -9.75
CA HIS A 29 -10.67 29.10 -10.91
C HIS A 29 -12.13 29.53 -10.79
N GLY A 30 -12.37 30.83 -11.04
CA GLY A 30 -13.67 31.29 -11.49
C GLY A 30 -13.77 30.93 -12.97
N GLY A 31 -14.71 30.07 -13.32
CA GLY A 31 -15.02 29.72 -14.71
C GLY A 31 -14.48 28.37 -15.15
N ALA A 32 -15.38 27.40 -15.20
CA ALA A 32 -15.40 26.20 -16.05
C ALA A 32 -14.11 25.83 -16.83
N ARG A 33 -13.53 24.66 -16.51
CA ARG A 33 -12.77 23.89 -17.51
C ARG A 33 -12.89 22.37 -17.26
N PRO A 34 -13.86 21.68 -17.88
CA PRO A 34 -13.89 20.21 -17.91
C PRO A 34 -12.62 19.59 -18.56
N ALA A 35 -11.92 20.34 -19.42
CA ALA A 35 -10.79 19.83 -20.20
C ALA A 35 -9.55 19.34 -19.40
N ALA A 36 -9.34 19.79 -18.15
CA ALA A 36 -8.21 19.32 -17.34
C ALA A 36 -8.49 17.96 -16.66
N ALA A 37 -9.75 17.72 -16.27
CA ALA A 37 -10.20 16.42 -15.80
C ALA A 37 -10.19 15.40 -16.95
N ASP A 38 -10.59 15.84 -18.15
CA ASP A 38 -10.55 15.02 -19.37
C ASP A 38 -9.12 14.63 -19.75
N GLY A 39 -8.15 15.54 -19.62
CA GLY A 39 -6.74 15.23 -19.88
C GLY A 39 -6.17 14.19 -18.92
N LYS A 40 -6.47 14.29 -17.62
CA LYS A 40 -6.06 13.30 -16.62
C LYS A 40 -6.74 11.95 -16.86
N ALA A 41 -8.03 11.93 -17.16
CA ALA A 41 -8.76 10.71 -17.46
C ALA A 41 -8.23 10.01 -18.73
N ARG A 42 -7.92 10.78 -19.79
CA ARG A 42 -7.28 10.26 -21.01
C ARG A 42 -5.90 9.68 -20.73
N ALA A 43 -5.08 10.38 -19.95
CA ALA A 43 -3.75 9.88 -19.56
C ALA A 43 -3.86 8.57 -18.76
N LEU A 44 -4.81 8.49 -17.82
CA LEU A 44 -5.05 7.27 -17.04
C LEU A 44 -5.54 6.11 -17.93
N ASN A 45 -6.42 6.37 -18.89
CA ASN A 45 -6.88 5.36 -19.85
C ASN A 45 -5.74 4.89 -20.75
N LEU A 46 -4.85 5.78 -21.19
CA LEU A 46 -3.69 5.42 -22.00
C LEU A 46 -2.68 4.57 -21.19
N ILE A 47 -2.51 4.88 -19.90
CA ILE A 47 -1.73 4.06 -18.98
C ILE A 47 -2.36 2.68 -18.80
N LYS A 48 -3.69 2.60 -18.65
CA LYS A 48 -4.40 1.30 -18.56
C LYS A 48 -4.19 0.48 -19.84
N GLN A 49 -4.39 1.08 -21.01
CA GLN A 49 -4.19 0.42 -22.29
C GLN A 49 -2.75 -0.10 -22.45
N LYS A 50 -1.75 0.72 -22.12
CA LYS A 50 -0.34 0.31 -22.19
C LYS A 50 -0.02 -0.84 -21.24
N ARG A 51 -0.66 -0.90 -20.07
CA ARG A 51 -0.52 -2.04 -19.13
C ARG A 51 -1.13 -3.32 -19.69
N GLU A 52 -2.26 -3.23 -20.38
CA GLU A 52 -2.87 -4.38 -21.07
C GLU A 52 -1.96 -4.88 -22.20
N GLU A 53 -1.44 -3.98 -23.04
CA GLU A 53 -0.49 -4.33 -24.10
C GLU A 53 0.77 -5.03 -23.54
N LEU A 54 1.31 -4.54 -22.41
CA LEU A 54 2.44 -5.15 -21.70
C LEU A 54 2.10 -6.54 -21.16
N PHE A 55 0.90 -6.72 -20.61
CA PHE A 55 0.44 -8.01 -20.12
C PHE A 55 0.35 -9.03 -21.26
N ASP A 56 -0.26 -8.65 -22.38
CA ASP A 56 -0.43 -9.51 -23.55
C ASP A 56 0.96 -9.88 -24.16
N LEU A 57 1.90 -8.93 -24.25
CA LEU A 57 3.28 -9.18 -24.70
C LEU A 57 4.04 -10.18 -23.81
N ILE A 58 3.93 -10.03 -22.49
CA ILE A 58 4.62 -10.94 -21.56
C ILE A 58 3.94 -12.32 -21.55
N ALA A 59 2.61 -12.37 -21.65
CA ALA A 59 1.88 -13.63 -21.76
C ALA A 59 2.22 -14.39 -23.05
N ASP A 60 2.36 -13.68 -24.18
CA ASP A 60 2.77 -14.27 -25.45
C ASP A 60 4.22 -14.75 -25.42
N THR A 61 5.12 -14.02 -24.76
CA THR A 61 6.52 -14.47 -24.60
C THR A 61 6.61 -15.68 -23.66
N GLU A 62 5.84 -15.73 -22.57
CA GLU A 62 5.75 -16.91 -21.67
C GLU A 62 5.16 -18.13 -22.40
N ARG A 63 4.26 -17.93 -23.37
CA ARG A 63 3.72 -19.02 -24.21
C ARG A 63 4.72 -19.51 -25.26
N ARG A 64 5.46 -18.60 -25.90
CA ARG A 64 6.41 -18.93 -26.97
C ARG A 64 7.72 -19.52 -26.46
N TYR A 65 8.16 -19.07 -25.28
CA TYR A 65 9.40 -19.50 -24.67
C TYR A 65 9.09 -20.10 -23.30
N ASP A 66 9.41 -21.37 -23.10
CA ASP A 66 9.23 -22.07 -21.81
C ASP A 66 10.26 -21.59 -20.79
N THR A 67 10.11 -20.35 -20.38
CA THR A 67 10.97 -19.61 -19.45
C THR A 67 10.54 -19.85 -18.00
N ARG A 68 9.56 -20.73 -17.75
CA ARG A 68 8.96 -20.96 -16.43
C ARG A 68 9.96 -21.34 -15.34
N LEU A 69 11.03 -22.04 -15.72
CA LEU A 69 12.07 -22.52 -14.82
C LEU A 69 13.27 -21.57 -14.72
N THR A 70 13.34 -20.53 -15.56
CA THR A 70 14.44 -19.56 -15.50
C THR A 70 14.12 -18.45 -14.51
N LYS A 71 15.19 -17.86 -13.93
CA LYS A 71 15.08 -16.70 -13.03
C LYS A 71 14.31 -15.54 -13.68
N GLU A 72 14.46 -15.38 -14.99
CA GLU A 72 13.75 -14.39 -15.79
C GLU A 72 12.24 -14.69 -15.88
N GLY A 73 11.84 -15.94 -16.04
CA GLY A 73 10.43 -16.33 -16.01
C GLY A 73 9.76 -16.08 -14.65
N PHE A 74 10.48 -16.29 -13.54
CA PHE A 74 9.97 -15.93 -12.21
C PHE A 74 9.75 -14.42 -12.07
N GLN A 75 10.67 -13.59 -12.57
CA GLN A 75 10.52 -12.14 -12.56
C GLN A 75 9.34 -11.69 -13.45
N ASN A 76 9.24 -12.26 -14.66
CA ASN A 76 8.15 -12.00 -15.59
C ASN A 76 6.79 -12.42 -14.99
N ALA A 77 6.71 -13.58 -14.34
CA ALA A 77 5.51 -14.04 -13.66
C ALA A 77 5.12 -13.11 -12.51
N ARG A 78 6.08 -12.63 -11.72
CA ARG A 78 5.83 -11.64 -10.65
C ARG A 78 5.35 -10.31 -11.21
N MET A 79 5.91 -9.87 -12.35
CA MET A 79 5.48 -8.66 -13.05
C MET A 79 4.05 -8.81 -13.58
N LEU A 80 3.72 -9.96 -14.20
CA LEU A 80 2.36 -10.29 -14.62
C LEU A 80 1.36 -10.28 -13.45
N GLN A 81 1.74 -10.84 -12.30
CA GLN A 81 0.89 -10.82 -11.09
C GLN A 81 0.65 -9.40 -10.56
N GLN A 82 1.66 -8.51 -10.64
CA GLN A 82 1.50 -7.11 -10.25
C GLN A 82 0.60 -6.35 -11.23
N LEU A 83 0.78 -6.57 -12.54
CA LEU A 83 -0.05 -5.98 -13.58
C LEU A 83 -1.50 -6.47 -13.50
N ALA A 84 -1.73 -7.76 -13.28
CA ALA A 84 -3.06 -8.36 -13.18
C ALA A 84 -3.92 -7.75 -12.04
N VAL A 85 -3.32 -7.28 -10.96
CA VAL A 85 -4.06 -6.61 -9.86
C VAL A 85 -4.43 -5.17 -10.20
N GLN A 86 -3.67 -4.50 -11.07
CA GLN A 86 -3.89 -3.09 -11.42
C GLN A 86 -4.78 -2.89 -12.64
N ILE A 87 -5.02 -3.93 -13.43
CA ILE A 87 -5.90 -3.93 -14.60
C ILE A 87 -7.32 -4.30 -14.16
N GLU A 88 -8.32 -3.66 -14.75
CA GLU A 88 -9.73 -4.00 -14.50
C GLU A 88 -10.02 -5.47 -14.87
N PRO A 89 -10.95 -6.14 -14.17
CA PRO A 89 -11.22 -7.55 -14.40
C PRO A 89 -11.68 -7.81 -15.84
N ARG A 90 -10.88 -8.54 -16.62
CA ARG A 90 -11.32 -9.09 -17.92
C ARG A 90 -12.28 -10.26 -17.64
N PRO A 91 -13.56 -10.19 -18.06
CA PRO A 91 -14.55 -11.22 -17.71
C PRO A 91 -14.25 -12.61 -18.33
N ASN A 92 -13.45 -12.69 -19.39
CA ASN A 92 -13.23 -13.92 -20.16
C ASN A 92 -11.77 -14.43 -20.19
N ASP A 93 -10.88 -13.93 -19.33
CA ASP A 93 -9.47 -14.35 -19.35
C ASP A 93 -9.12 -15.28 -18.16
N PRO A 94 -8.98 -16.60 -18.39
CA PRO A 94 -8.62 -17.56 -17.34
C PRO A 94 -7.17 -17.40 -16.86
N LEU A 95 -6.26 -16.90 -17.70
CA LEU A 95 -4.86 -16.66 -17.35
C LEU A 95 -4.76 -15.53 -16.34
N TRP A 96 -5.51 -14.44 -16.57
CA TRP A 96 -5.60 -13.33 -15.64
C TRP A 96 -6.15 -13.76 -14.27
N ARG A 97 -7.23 -14.56 -14.25
CA ARG A 97 -7.81 -15.08 -13.00
C ARG A 97 -6.77 -15.89 -12.24
N SER A 98 -6.10 -16.84 -12.90
CA SER A 98 -5.09 -17.69 -12.28
C SER A 98 -3.94 -16.86 -11.66
N LYS A 99 -3.35 -15.91 -12.41
CA LYS A 99 -2.26 -15.08 -11.89
C LYS A 99 -2.72 -14.20 -10.71
N ARG A 100 -3.95 -13.68 -10.74
CA ARG A 100 -4.53 -12.91 -9.62
C ARG A 100 -4.73 -13.78 -8.38
N PHE A 101 -5.25 -14.99 -8.55
CA PHE A 101 -5.39 -15.95 -7.44
C PHE A 101 -4.01 -16.33 -6.88
N SER A 102 -3.01 -16.62 -7.71
CA SER A 102 -1.66 -16.95 -7.22
C SER A 102 -1.07 -15.86 -6.33
N LYS A 103 -1.28 -14.58 -6.65
CA LYS A 103 -0.80 -13.48 -5.81
C LYS A 103 -1.51 -13.44 -4.46
N LEU A 104 -2.85 -13.57 -4.46
CA LEU A 104 -3.63 -13.62 -3.22
C LEU A 104 -3.23 -14.83 -2.36
N THR A 105 -3.03 -15.99 -2.96
CA THR A 105 -2.58 -17.20 -2.26
C THR A 105 -1.17 -17.01 -1.68
N ASN A 106 -0.25 -16.38 -2.41
CA ASN A 106 1.09 -16.12 -1.92
C ASN A 106 1.11 -15.11 -0.76
N ASP A 107 0.31 -14.05 -0.86
CA ASP A 107 0.16 -13.07 0.22
C ASP A 107 -0.48 -13.72 1.47
N PHE A 108 -1.49 -14.56 1.28
CA PHE A 108 -2.11 -15.33 2.36
C PHE A 108 -1.13 -16.33 3.00
N LEU A 109 -0.33 -17.03 2.18
CA LEU A 109 0.65 -17.99 2.67
C LEU A 109 1.76 -17.30 3.48
N GLY A 110 2.19 -16.11 3.05
CA GLY A 110 3.12 -15.28 3.80
C GLY A 110 2.54 -14.85 5.15
N TRP A 111 1.29 -14.41 5.18
CA TRP A 111 0.61 -14.02 6.42
C TRP A 111 0.41 -15.22 7.35
N ALA A 112 -0.06 -16.35 6.83
CA ALA A 112 -0.22 -17.59 7.59
C ALA A 112 1.13 -18.06 8.16
N GLY A 113 2.20 -18.00 7.38
CA GLY A 113 3.55 -18.32 7.83
C GLY A 113 4.00 -17.41 8.97
N ALA A 114 3.74 -16.11 8.89
CA ALA A 114 4.06 -15.15 9.95
C ALA A 114 3.25 -15.43 11.24
N CYS A 115 1.97 -15.77 11.13
CA CYS A 115 1.14 -16.16 12.27
C CYS A 115 1.66 -17.43 12.95
N VAL A 116 2.04 -18.45 12.17
CA VAL A 116 2.59 -19.70 12.71
C VAL A 116 3.94 -19.45 13.38
N ALA A 117 4.82 -18.67 12.76
CA ALA A 117 6.11 -18.31 13.36
C ALA A 117 5.92 -17.53 14.67
N GLY A 118 5.02 -16.55 14.70
CA GLY A 118 4.69 -15.80 15.91
C GLY A 118 4.10 -16.70 17.01
N TYR A 119 3.26 -17.67 16.65
CA TYR A 119 2.72 -18.65 17.60
C TYR A 119 3.80 -19.56 18.19
N MET A 120 4.74 -20.04 17.38
CA MET A 120 5.85 -20.86 17.87
C MET A 120 6.77 -20.07 18.82
N LEU A 121 7.11 -18.83 18.45
CA LEU A 121 7.96 -17.95 19.27
C LEU A 121 7.30 -17.62 20.61
N THR A 122 6.00 -17.30 20.61
CA THR A 122 5.26 -17.01 21.86
C THR A 122 5.13 -18.26 22.73
N LYS A 123 4.99 -19.45 22.14
CA LYS A 123 4.95 -20.72 22.86
C LYS A 123 6.31 -21.06 23.50
N GLU A 124 7.42 -20.79 22.82
CA GLU A 124 8.77 -20.96 23.37
C GLU A 124 9.04 -19.97 24.52
N TRP A 125 8.66 -18.71 24.34
CA TRP A 125 8.71 -17.69 25.40
C TRP A 125 7.92 -18.11 26.64
N LEU A 126 6.67 -18.56 26.45
CA LEU A 126 5.82 -19.00 27.55
C LEU A 126 6.36 -20.25 28.26
N ARG A 127 7.13 -21.09 27.56
CA ARG A 127 7.83 -22.23 28.17
C ARG A 127 8.99 -21.73 29.05
N SER A 128 9.80 -20.82 28.53
CA SER A 128 10.92 -20.21 29.26
C SER A 128 10.45 -19.52 30.55
N ASP A 129 9.34 -18.79 30.50
CA ASP A 129 8.79 -18.11 31.69
C ASP A 129 8.33 -19.11 32.78
N LYS A 130 7.79 -20.27 32.37
CA LYS A 130 7.37 -21.31 33.32
C LYS A 130 8.56 -21.98 33.99
N GLU A 131 9.63 -22.26 33.25
CA GLU A 131 10.86 -22.84 33.78
C GLU A 131 11.51 -21.86 34.79
N ALA A 132 11.59 -20.57 34.46
CA ALA A 132 12.11 -19.54 35.37
C ALA A 132 11.25 -19.34 36.63
N ALA A 133 9.93 -19.54 36.54
CA ALA A 133 9.04 -19.48 37.69
C ALA A 133 9.20 -20.69 38.63
N GLN A 134 9.46 -21.88 38.07
CA GLN A 134 9.69 -23.09 38.85
C GLN A 134 11.01 -23.06 39.62
N GLU A 135 12.09 -22.55 39.01
CA GLU A 135 13.39 -22.40 39.67
C GLU A 135 13.28 -21.50 40.92
N LYS A 136 12.61 -20.35 40.80
CA LYS A 136 12.38 -19.44 41.94
C LYS A 136 11.58 -20.07 43.08
N MET A 137 10.61 -20.92 42.76
CA MET A 137 9.82 -21.63 43.79
C MET A 137 10.64 -22.75 44.45
N ALA A 138 11.48 -23.45 43.71
CA ALA A 138 12.37 -24.48 44.24
C ALA A 138 13.41 -23.88 45.21
N ASP A 139 14.02 -22.76 44.83
CA ASP A 139 14.98 -22.05 45.68
C ASP A 139 14.34 -21.56 46.99
N SER A 140 13.13 -20.98 46.90
CA SER A 140 12.39 -20.51 48.08
C SER A 140 12.01 -21.66 49.02
N ALA A 141 11.60 -22.82 48.49
CA ALA A 141 11.27 -23.99 49.29
C ALA A 141 12.50 -24.58 49.99
N CYS A 142 13.66 -24.58 49.33
CA CYS A 142 14.91 -25.06 49.91
C CYS A 142 15.39 -24.15 51.07
N VAL A 143 15.28 -22.83 50.91
CA VAL A 143 15.62 -21.85 51.97
C VAL A 143 14.71 -22.02 53.20
N VAL A 144 13.41 -22.26 53.01
CA VAL A 144 12.47 -22.49 54.13
C VAL A 144 12.74 -23.79 54.87
N SER A 145 13.21 -24.84 54.17
CA SER A 145 13.50 -26.14 54.82
C SER A 145 14.82 -26.17 55.61
N ASN A 146 15.70 -25.17 55.41
CA ASN A 146 17.03 -25.12 56.03
C ASN A 146 17.10 -24.16 57.25
N ASN A 147 15.97 -23.58 57.64
CA ASN A 147 15.80 -22.64 58.75
C ASN A 147 14.85 -23.23 59.80
#